data_AF-A0A8C8YHJ2-F1
#
_entry.id   AF-A0A8C8YHJ2-F1
#
_cell.length_a   1.000
_cell.length_b   1.000
_cell.length_c   1.000
_cell.angle_alpha   90.00
_cell.angle_beta   90.00
_cell.angle_gamma   90.00
#
_symmetry.space_group_name_H-M   'P 1'
#
loop_
_entity.id
_entity.type
_entity.pdbx_description
1 polymer ?
#
loop_
_entity_poly.entity_id
_entity_poly.type
_entity_poly.pdbx_seq_one_letter_code
_entity_poly.pdbx_strand_id
1 'polypeptide(L)'
;MAVEFGDHASGFRHNEVIRFINNEVLMNGGSADFYVAFRSRPWSEVEDRLRAVVADPQVPRTLKRACAWSALALSVRAAARQEEQQAHRVRRLQEQVEELEFASWTMESELQRLRGQREDAATQLHFTRAALQQAVNECEMLRGRLLQVQRSGGQATPQALEIMPVRGAEQHGAAACPLNAAQQGDMVAAGAQGGLYFEAQMPPPTGVLYVQGGAQEWEATSASSLS
;
A
#
# COMPACT_ATOMS: atom_id res chain seq x y z
N MET A 1 -13.79 26.05 37.53
CA MET A 1 -13.23 27.03 36.58
C MET A 1 -13.72 26.70 35.18
N ALA A 2 -13.83 27.69 34.31
CA ALA A 2 -14.31 27.47 32.95
C ALA A 2 -13.25 26.78 32.09
N VAL A 3 -12.01 27.26 32.05
CA VAL A 3 -10.92 26.69 31.23
C VAL A 3 -9.85 26.08 32.13
N GLU A 4 -9.40 24.87 31.81
CA GLU A 4 -8.31 24.19 32.52
C GLU A 4 -6.95 24.79 32.10
N PHE A 5 -6.08 25.08 33.08
CA PHE A 5 -4.72 25.52 32.79
C PHE A 5 -3.91 24.37 32.18
N GLY A 6 -3.18 24.64 31.10
CA GLY A 6 -2.42 23.63 30.38
C GLY A 6 -3.25 22.75 29.44
N ASP A 7 -4.56 22.99 29.28
CA ASP A 7 -5.35 22.35 28.21
C ASP A 7 -4.87 22.88 26.85
N HIS A 8 -3.98 22.13 26.19
CA HIS A 8 -3.47 22.47 24.86
C HIS A 8 -4.59 22.51 23.81
N ALA A 9 -5.70 21.81 24.04
CA ALA A 9 -6.87 21.84 23.17
C ALA A 9 -7.79 23.04 23.45
N SER A 10 -7.49 23.90 24.43
CA SER A 10 -8.28 25.10 24.71
C SER A 10 -8.13 26.20 23.66
N GLY A 11 -7.05 26.15 22.86
CA GLY A 11 -6.71 27.18 21.86
C GLY A 11 -6.06 28.45 22.44
N PHE A 12 -6.01 28.60 23.77
CA PHE A 12 -5.34 29.74 24.39
C PHE A 12 -3.84 29.48 24.56
N ARG A 13 -3.02 30.45 24.16
CA ARG A 13 -1.55 30.40 24.27
C ARG A 13 -1.01 31.00 25.57
N HIS A 14 -1.80 31.84 26.23
CA HIS A 14 -1.36 32.67 27.36
C HIS A 14 -2.17 32.33 28.62
N ASN A 15 -1.49 31.86 29.66
CA ASN A 15 -2.12 31.50 30.93
C ASN A 15 -2.76 32.70 31.63
N GLU A 16 -2.27 33.92 31.38
CA GLU A 16 -2.83 35.16 31.90
C GLU A 16 -4.25 35.39 31.38
N VAL A 17 -4.50 35.05 30.12
CA VAL A 17 -5.82 35.16 29.48
C VAL A 17 -6.77 34.12 30.03
N ILE A 18 -6.30 32.87 30.19
CA ILE A 18 -7.07 31.77 30.80
C ILE A 18 -7.48 32.17 32.22
N ARG A 19 -6.55 32.69 33.02
CA ARG A 19 -6.80 33.16 34.38
C ARG A 19 -7.81 34.31 34.40
N PHE A 20 -7.67 35.29 33.49
CA PHE A 20 -8.58 36.42 33.39
C PHE A 20 -10.01 35.97 33.08
N ILE A 21 -10.19 35.10 32.07
CA ILE A 21 -11.49 34.55 31.68
C ILE A 21 -12.11 33.75 32.84
N ASN A 22 -11.34 32.88 33.48
CA ASN A 22 -11.82 32.11 34.62
C ASN A 22 -12.28 33.00 35.77
N ASN A 23 -11.53 34.05 36.08
CA ASN A 23 -11.89 35.03 37.10
C ASN A 23 -13.16 35.79 36.72
N GLU A 24 -13.28 36.24 35.47
CA GLU A 24 -14.49 36.91 34.99
C GLU A 24 -15.74 36.02 35.10
N VAL A 25 -15.63 34.73 34.74
CA VAL A 25 -16.77 33.79 34.89
C VAL A 25 -17.15 33.63 36.36
N LEU A 26 -16.18 33.42 37.25
CA LEU A 26 -16.40 33.22 38.68
C LEU A 26 -16.99 34.47 39.36
N MET A 27 -16.43 35.65 39.10
CA MET A 27 -16.88 36.91 39.70
C MET A 27 -18.28 37.32 39.27
N ASN A 28 -18.74 36.82 38.12
CA ASN A 28 -20.09 37.07 37.60
C ASN A 28 -21.10 35.97 37.99
N GLY A 29 -20.74 35.07 38.91
CA GLY A 29 -21.62 34.00 39.40
C GLY A 29 -21.80 32.83 38.43
N GLY A 30 -20.95 32.72 37.41
CA GLY A 30 -20.96 31.59 36.50
C GLY A 30 -20.30 30.35 37.09
N SER A 31 -20.91 29.19 36.86
CA SER A 31 -20.32 27.90 37.22
C SER A 31 -19.42 27.36 36.10
N ALA A 32 -18.59 26.37 36.44
CA ALA A 32 -17.82 25.62 35.46
C ALA A 32 -18.72 24.75 34.56
N ASP A 33 -19.94 24.44 35.00
CA ASP A 33 -20.81 23.43 34.38
C ASP A 33 -21.16 23.79 32.94
N PHE A 34 -21.31 25.09 32.65
CA PHE A 34 -21.57 25.54 31.28
C PHE A 34 -20.41 25.14 30.36
N TYR A 35 -19.18 25.50 30.70
CA TYR A 35 -18.05 25.12 29.86
C TYR A 35 -17.90 23.61 29.76
N VAL A 36 -17.98 22.88 30.88
CA VAL A 36 -17.79 21.43 30.91
C VAL A 36 -18.87 20.70 30.10
N ALA A 37 -20.12 21.14 30.17
CA ALA A 37 -21.23 20.54 29.41
C ALA A 37 -21.10 20.77 27.89
N PHE A 38 -20.55 21.92 27.50
CA PHE A 38 -20.49 22.35 26.11
C PHE A 38 -19.13 22.16 25.44
N ARG A 39 -18.06 21.80 26.16
CA ARG A 39 -16.69 21.63 25.59
C ARG A 39 -16.55 20.55 24.53
N SER A 40 -17.48 19.60 24.46
CA SER A 40 -17.50 18.53 23.45
C SER A 40 -18.60 18.71 22.42
N ARG A 41 -19.39 19.79 22.52
CA ARG A 41 -20.49 20.09 21.60
C ARG A 41 -19.99 20.89 20.39
N PRO A 42 -20.66 20.80 19.24
CA PRO A 42 -20.37 21.67 18.10
C PRO A 42 -20.69 23.13 18.46
N TRP A 43 -19.99 24.06 17.82
CA TRP A 43 -20.17 25.50 18.05
C TRP A 43 -21.63 25.95 17.89
N SER A 44 -22.38 25.37 16.96
CA SER A 44 -23.80 25.67 16.75
C SER A 44 -24.65 25.47 18.01
N GLU A 45 -24.48 24.35 18.71
CA GLU A 45 -25.22 24.07 19.95
C GLU A 45 -24.84 25.04 21.09
N VAL A 46 -23.56 25.46 21.13
CA VAL A 46 -23.09 26.45 22.10
C VAL A 46 -23.69 27.82 21.82
N GLU A 47 -23.73 28.23 20.55
CA GLU A 47 -24.31 29.49 20.11
C GLU A 47 -25.81 29.55 20.39
N ASP A 48 -26.54 28.47 20.08
CA ASP A 48 -27.98 28.37 20.34
C ASP A 48 -28.29 28.49 21.84
N ARG A 49 -27.48 27.84 22.69
CA ARG A 49 -27.62 27.97 24.14
C ARG A 49 -27.29 29.38 24.63
N LEU A 50 -26.24 29.99 24.10
CA LEU A 50 -25.88 31.36 24.44
C LEU A 50 -27.01 32.34 24.06
N ARG A 51 -27.59 32.16 22.87
CA ARG A 51 -28.73 32.95 22.40
C ARG A 51 -29.92 32.84 23.34
N ALA A 52 -30.26 31.63 23.79
CA ALA A 52 -31.35 31.42 24.76
C ALA A 52 -31.12 32.18 26.07
N VAL A 53 -29.89 32.15 26.61
CA VAL A 53 -29.54 32.85 27.86
C VAL A 53 -29.54 34.38 27.68
N VAL A 54 -29.05 34.87 26.55
CA VAL A 54 -28.98 36.32 26.28
C VAL A 54 -30.37 36.91 26.02
N ALA A 55 -31.24 36.18 25.31
CA ALA A 55 -32.59 36.62 24.98
C ALA A 55 -33.54 36.64 26.19
N ASP A 56 -33.29 35.82 27.21
CA ASP A 56 -34.14 35.75 28.40
C ASP A 56 -33.97 37.01 29.28
N PRO A 57 -35.02 37.83 29.48
CA PRO A 57 -34.96 39.01 30.35
C PRO A 57 -34.85 38.66 31.85
N GLN A 58 -35.23 37.44 32.26
CA GLN A 58 -35.17 36.99 33.65
C GLN A 58 -33.73 36.65 34.09
N VAL A 59 -32.83 36.39 33.14
CA VAL A 59 -31.44 36.09 33.44
C VAL A 59 -30.71 37.37 33.88
N PRO A 60 -30.07 37.39 35.07
CA PRO A 60 -29.28 38.53 35.52
C PRO A 60 -28.15 38.87 34.57
N ARG A 61 -27.83 40.17 34.44
CA ARG A 61 -26.75 40.66 33.55
C ARG A 61 -25.39 40.03 33.86
N THR A 62 -25.09 39.77 35.13
CA THR A 62 -23.88 39.08 35.57
C THR A 62 -23.81 37.69 34.97
N LEU A 63 -24.89 36.89 35.07
CA LEU A 63 -24.91 35.55 34.51
C LEU A 63 -24.79 35.55 32.98
N LYS A 64 -25.40 36.53 32.29
CA LYS A 64 -25.19 36.72 30.84
C LYS A 64 -23.71 36.97 30.50
N ARG A 65 -23.02 37.79 31.29
CA ARG A 65 -21.58 38.07 31.12
C ARG A 65 -20.74 36.83 31.38
N ALA A 66 -21.06 36.03 32.40
CA ALA A 66 -20.37 34.77 32.68
C ALA A 66 -20.56 33.75 31.53
N CYS A 67 -21.77 33.63 30.98
CA CYS A 67 -22.05 32.79 29.82
C CYS A 67 -21.32 33.29 28.57
N ALA A 68 -21.24 34.60 28.35
CA ALA A 68 -20.51 35.18 27.22
C ALA A 68 -19.01 34.86 27.27
N TRP A 69 -18.37 34.98 28.45
CA TRP A 69 -16.97 34.59 28.64
C TRP A 69 -16.75 33.08 28.46
N SER A 70 -17.67 32.27 28.96
CA SER A 70 -17.62 30.81 28.76
C SER A 70 -17.79 30.43 27.28
N ALA A 71 -18.68 31.11 26.56
CA ALA A 71 -18.87 30.91 25.13
C ALA A 71 -17.66 31.39 24.30
N LEU A 72 -17.00 32.49 24.69
CA LEU A 72 -15.74 32.90 24.09
C LEU A 72 -14.70 31.78 24.21
N ALA A 73 -14.53 31.23 25.41
CA ALA A 73 -13.60 30.13 25.63
C ALA A 73 -13.93 28.90 24.78
N LEU A 74 -15.21 28.55 24.65
CA LEU A 74 -15.66 27.44 23.80
C LEU A 74 -15.44 27.72 22.31
N SER A 75 -15.61 28.97 21.85
CA SER A 75 -15.38 29.35 20.45
C SER A 75 -13.90 29.21 20.06
N VAL A 76 -13.00 29.65 20.95
CA VAL A 76 -11.55 29.55 20.74
C VAL A 76 -11.12 28.09 20.69
N ARG A 77 -11.66 27.25 21.58
CA ARG A 77 -11.46 25.80 21.56
C ARG A 77 -11.98 25.16 20.26
N ALA A 78 -13.17 25.54 19.81
CA ALA A 78 -13.76 25.01 18.59
C ALA A 78 -12.90 25.37 17.37
N ALA A 79 -12.44 26.62 17.28
CA ALA A 79 -11.54 27.08 16.22
C ALA A 79 -10.20 26.32 16.23
N ALA A 80 -9.58 26.16 17.41
CA ALA A 80 -8.32 25.43 17.55
C ALA A 80 -8.46 23.95 17.12
N ARG A 81 -9.55 23.28 17.53
CA ARG A 81 -9.85 21.91 17.10
C ARG A 81 -10.07 21.81 15.59
N GLN A 82 -10.77 22.79 15.01
CA GLN A 82 -11.00 22.82 13.58
C GLN A 82 -9.68 22.96 12.82
N GLU A 83 -8.80 23.87 13.23
CA GLU A 83 -7.47 24.05 12.65
C GLU A 83 -6.65 22.76 12.74
N GLU A 84 -6.62 22.12 13.92
CA GLU A 84 -5.92 20.86 14.13
C GLU A 84 -6.46 19.75 13.22
N GLN A 85 -7.79 19.60 13.11
CA GLN A 85 -8.41 18.63 12.21
C GLN A 85 -8.08 18.89 10.74
N GLN A 86 -8.08 20.15 10.30
CA GLN A 86 -7.67 20.50 8.93
C GLN A 86 -6.20 20.19 8.70
N ALA A 87 -5.32 20.50 9.65
CA ALA A 87 -3.89 20.19 9.54
C ALA A 87 -3.64 18.67 9.42
N HIS A 88 -4.33 17.86 10.23
CA HIS A 88 -4.26 16.39 10.12
C HIS A 88 -4.78 15.89 8.77
N ARG A 89 -5.88 16.46 8.27
CA ARG A 89 -6.43 16.10 6.96
C ARG A 89 -5.47 16.45 5.83
N VAL A 90 -4.88 17.63 5.86
CA VAL A 90 -3.88 18.08 4.88
C VAL A 90 -2.67 17.16 4.91
N ARG A 91 -2.14 16.83 6.10
CA ARG A 91 -1.01 15.90 6.23
C ARG A 91 -1.32 14.53 5.62
N ARG A 92 -2.48 13.96 5.94
CA ARG A 92 -2.90 12.66 5.37
C ARG A 92 -3.01 12.69 3.84
N LEU A 93 -3.50 13.81 3.29
CA LEU A 93 -3.58 13.99 1.84
C LEU A 93 -2.19 14.12 1.21
N GLN A 94 -1.26 14.81 1.87
CA GLN A 94 0.13 14.91 1.42
C GLN A 94 0.80 13.54 1.38
N GLU A 95 0.68 12.74 2.45
CA GLU A 95 1.20 11.37 2.50
C GLU A 95 0.65 10.50 1.34
N GLN A 96 -0.65 10.61 1.03
CA GLN A 96 -1.25 9.90 -0.10
C GLN A 96 -0.70 10.36 -1.46
N VAL A 97 -0.46 11.66 -1.62
CA VAL A 97 0.12 12.20 -2.86
C VAL A 97 1.55 11.72 -3.03
N GLU A 98 2.36 11.74 -1.96
CA GLU A 98 3.74 11.25 -1.98
C GLU A 98 3.81 9.76 -2.33
N GLU A 99 2.91 8.93 -1.78
CA GLU A 99 2.81 7.51 -2.13
C GLU A 99 2.45 7.30 -3.60
N LEU A 100 1.48 8.06 -4.13
CA LEU A 100 1.07 7.98 -5.53
C LEU A 100 2.18 8.44 -6.48
N GLU A 101 2.88 9.51 -6.13
CA GLU A 101 4.04 9.98 -6.87
C GLU A 101 5.13 8.92 -6.91
N PHE A 102 5.48 8.33 -5.77
CA PHE A 102 6.48 7.26 -5.70
C PHE A 102 6.09 6.03 -6.55
N ALA A 103 4.82 5.62 -6.49
CA ALA A 103 4.30 4.54 -7.33
C ALA A 103 4.40 4.90 -8.83
N SER A 104 4.06 6.14 -9.19
CA SER A 104 4.18 6.63 -10.58
C SER A 104 5.63 6.62 -11.06
N TRP A 105 6.56 7.15 -10.27
CA TRP A 105 7.99 7.12 -10.60
C TRP A 105 8.52 5.70 -10.78
N THR A 106 8.09 4.77 -9.91
CA THR A 106 8.46 3.36 -10.02
C THR A 106 7.94 2.77 -11.33
N MET A 107 6.66 2.97 -11.64
CA MET A 107 6.06 2.49 -12.89
C MET A 107 6.73 3.08 -14.13
N GLU A 108 7.06 4.37 -14.11
CA GLU A 108 7.75 5.04 -15.21
C GLU A 108 9.15 4.44 -15.44
N SER A 109 9.90 4.18 -14.35
CA SER A 109 11.21 3.56 -14.44
C SER A 109 11.15 2.13 -15.01
N GLU A 110 10.16 1.35 -14.60
CA GLU A 110 9.92 -0.01 -15.08
C GLU A 110 9.53 0.00 -16.57
N LEU A 111 8.65 0.92 -16.98
CA LEU A 111 8.27 1.10 -18.38
C LEU A 111 9.48 1.49 -19.24
N GLN A 112 10.34 2.38 -18.74
CA GLN A 112 11.54 2.77 -19.46
C GLN A 112 12.52 1.60 -19.61
N ARG A 113 12.69 0.79 -18.56
CA ARG A 113 13.50 -0.44 -18.62
C ARG A 113 12.96 -1.43 -19.65
N LEU A 114 11.65 -1.68 -19.65
CA LEU A 114 11.01 -2.59 -20.60
C LEU A 114 11.12 -2.09 -22.05
N ARG A 115 11.03 -0.78 -22.27
CA ARG A 115 11.26 -0.17 -23.59
C ARG A 115 12.68 -0.41 -24.08
N GLY A 116 13.68 -0.19 -23.22
CA GLY A 116 15.08 -0.50 -23.54
C GLY A 116 15.29 -1.97 -23.89
N GLN A 117 14.77 -2.89 -23.06
CA GLN A 117 14.86 -4.34 -23.33
C GLN A 117 14.22 -4.73 -24.67
N ARG A 118 13.07 -4.13 -25.02
CA ARG A 118 12.40 -4.36 -26.31
C ARG A 118 13.25 -3.89 -27.48
N GLU A 119 13.87 -2.72 -27.35
CA GLU A 119 14.74 -2.16 -28.39
C GLU A 119 16.00 -3.03 -28.59
N ASP A 120 16.63 -3.48 -27.50
CA ASP A 120 17.75 -4.41 -27.55
C ASP A 120 17.37 -5.72 -28.25
N ALA A 121 16.23 -6.32 -27.86
CA ALA A 121 15.75 -7.54 -28.51
C ALA A 121 15.44 -7.33 -30.00
N ALA A 122 14.86 -6.18 -30.36
CA ALA A 122 14.59 -5.83 -31.75
C ALA A 122 15.89 -5.71 -32.56
N THR A 123 16.93 -5.07 -32.02
CA THR A 123 18.24 -4.98 -32.70
C THR A 123 18.88 -6.35 -32.88
N GLN A 124 18.85 -7.22 -31.86
CA GLN A 124 19.34 -8.59 -31.97
C GLN A 124 18.59 -9.41 -33.03
N LEU A 125 17.27 -9.28 -33.10
CA LEU A 125 16.45 -9.92 -34.14
C LEU A 125 16.82 -9.41 -35.53
N HIS A 126 17.08 -8.11 -35.69
CA HIS A 126 17.55 -7.54 -36.95
C HIS A 126 18.91 -8.13 -37.37
N PHE A 127 19.89 -8.22 -36.47
CA PHE A 127 21.21 -8.79 -36.77
C PHE A 127 21.13 -10.28 -37.10
N THR A 128 20.40 -11.06 -36.31
CA THR A 128 20.21 -12.50 -36.56
C THR A 128 19.52 -12.76 -37.88
N ARG A 129 18.50 -11.96 -38.24
CA ARG A 129 17.85 -12.03 -39.55
C ARG A 129 18.83 -11.72 -40.69
N ALA A 130 19.66 -10.70 -40.54
CA ALA A 130 20.67 -10.37 -41.56
C ALA A 130 21.69 -11.50 -41.74
N ALA A 131 22.19 -12.08 -40.64
CA ALA A 131 23.11 -13.21 -40.68
C ALA A 131 22.48 -14.46 -41.32
N LEU A 132 21.22 -14.77 -41.00
CA LEU A 132 20.47 -15.85 -41.64
C LEU A 132 20.32 -15.63 -43.15
N GLN A 133 19.99 -14.40 -43.57
CA GLN A 133 19.89 -14.07 -45.00
C GLN A 133 21.23 -14.26 -45.72
N GLN A 134 22.34 -13.86 -45.10
CA GLN A 134 23.67 -14.09 -45.65
C GLN A 134 23.96 -15.59 -45.80
N ALA A 135 23.69 -16.39 -44.77
CA ALA A 135 23.91 -17.84 -44.82
C ALA A 135 23.06 -18.52 -45.90
N VAL A 136 21.81 -18.08 -46.10
CA VAL A 136 20.96 -18.56 -47.21
C VAL A 136 21.58 -18.24 -48.56
N ASN A 137 22.02 -16.99 -48.77
CA ASN A 137 22.66 -16.58 -50.02
C ASN A 137 23.95 -17.39 -50.30
N GLU A 138 24.74 -17.66 -49.26
CA GLU A 138 25.94 -18.50 -49.35
C GLU A 138 25.60 -19.95 -49.74
N CYS A 139 24.57 -20.54 -49.12
CA CYS A 139 24.09 -21.88 -49.46
C CYS A 139 23.61 -21.96 -50.91
N GLU A 140 22.85 -20.97 -51.37
CA GLU A 140 22.39 -20.88 -52.76
C GLU A 140 23.55 -20.77 -53.75
N MET A 141 24.56 -19.95 -53.42
CA MET A 141 25.78 -19.82 -54.22
C MET A 141 26.56 -21.13 -54.31
N LEU A 142 26.73 -21.85 -53.19
CA LEU A 142 27.39 -23.15 -53.17
C LEU A 142 26.60 -24.21 -53.95
N ARG A 143 25.27 -24.23 -53.81
CA ARG A 143 24.39 -25.12 -54.61
C ARG A 143 24.52 -24.81 -56.10
N GLY A 144 24.57 -23.55 -56.49
CA GLY A 144 24.82 -23.14 -57.88
C GLY A 144 26.15 -23.65 -58.42
N ARG A 145 27.23 -23.54 -57.65
CA ARG A 145 28.55 -24.08 -58.02
C ARG A 145 28.54 -25.60 -58.19
N LEU A 146 27.91 -26.34 -57.27
CA LEU A 146 27.77 -27.80 -57.37
C LEU A 146 27.06 -28.22 -58.65
N LEU A 147 25.96 -27.55 -59.01
CA LEU A 147 25.23 -27.81 -60.25
C LEU A 147 26.08 -27.52 -61.50
N GLN A 148 26.93 -26.49 -61.45
CA GLN A 148 27.86 -26.18 -62.53
C GLN A 148 28.92 -27.27 -62.68
N VAL A 149 29.54 -27.72 -61.59
CA VAL A 149 30.51 -28.83 -61.61
C VAL A 149 29.87 -30.11 -62.15
N GLN A 150 28.62 -30.40 -61.76
CA GLN A 150 27.91 -31.59 -62.26
C GLN A 150 27.63 -31.50 -63.78
N ARG A 151 27.33 -30.31 -64.30
CA ARG A 151 27.20 -30.08 -65.76
C ARG A 151 28.53 -30.15 -66.50
N SER A 152 29.61 -29.65 -65.91
CA SER A 152 30.95 -29.65 -66.51
C SER A 152 31.65 -31.01 -66.41
N GLY A 153 31.36 -31.79 -65.37
CA GLY A 153 31.91 -33.13 -65.12
C GLY A 153 31.22 -34.26 -65.90
N GLY A 154 30.20 -33.94 -66.71
CA GLY A 154 29.55 -34.89 -67.63
C GLY A 154 30.42 -35.35 -68.81
N GLN A 155 31.66 -34.87 -68.92
CA GLN A 155 32.65 -35.37 -69.87
C GLN A 155 33.96 -35.74 -69.19
N ALA A 156 33.93 -36.79 -68.37
CA ALA A 156 35.11 -37.59 -68.09
C ALA A 156 34.67 -39.00 -67.68
N THR A 157 34.70 -39.92 -68.63
CA THR A 157 34.87 -41.36 -68.35
C THR A 157 36.14 -41.56 -67.52
N PRO A 158 36.10 -42.45 -66.51
CA PRO A 158 37.21 -43.37 -66.34
C PRO A 158 36.78 -44.83 -66.41
N GLN A 159 37.64 -45.57 -67.09
CA GLN A 159 37.64 -47.00 -67.32
C GLN A 159 37.43 -47.83 -66.06
N ALA A 160 36.89 -49.03 -66.30
CA ALA A 160 36.79 -50.14 -65.38
C ALA A 160 38.10 -50.37 -64.61
N LEU A 161 37.98 -50.46 -63.27
CA LEU A 161 38.86 -51.31 -62.47
C LEU A 161 37.98 -52.33 -61.75
N GLU A 162 37.93 -53.50 -62.36
CA GLU A 162 37.54 -54.76 -61.75
C GLU A 162 38.56 -55.13 -60.66
N ILE A 163 38.13 -55.40 -59.42
CA ILE A 163 38.76 -56.34 -58.47
C ILE A 163 37.70 -56.72 -57.40
N MET A 164 37.64 -58.02 -57.13
CA MET A 164 36.66 -58.84 -56.41
C MET A 164 36.43 -58.56 -54.90
N PRO A 165 35.34 -59.11 -54.30
CA PRO A 165 35.06 -59.07 -52.87
C PRO A 165 35.72 -60.25 -52.13
N VAL A 166 36.28 -60.01 -50.95
CA VAL A 166 36.66 -61.07 -49.99
C VAL A 166 36.01 -60.79 -48.65
N ARG A 167 35.47 -61.88 -48.08
CA ARG A 167 34.56 -61.98 -46.95
C ARG A 167 35.32 -62.49 -45.72
N GLY A 168 35.00 -61.94 -44.54
CA GLY A 168 35.32 -62.48 -43.20
C GLY A 168 36.70 -62.08 -42.69
N ALA A 169 36.94 -61.79 -41.40
CA ALA A 169 36.19 -61.80 -40.15
C ALA A 169 36.90 -60.74 -39.25
N GLU A 170 36.35 -60.07 -38.25
CA GLU A 170 35.80 -60.48 -36.95
C GLU A 170 35.28 -59.15 -36.33
N GLN A 171 34.06 -59.10 -35.77
CA GLN A 171 33.80 -58.98 -34.32
C GLN A 171 34.73 -57.95 -33.63
N HIS A 172 34.25 -56.86 -33.03
CA HIS A 172 33.63 -56.73 -31.71
C HIS A 172 32.77 -55.44 -31.75
N GLY A 173 31.46 -55.41 -31.46
CA GLY A 173 30.84 -55.47 -30.13
C GLY A 173 30.90 -54.09 -29.44
N ALA A 174 29.85 -53.43 -28.92
CA ALA A 174 28.41 -53.65 -28.82
C ALA A 174 27.80 -52.28 -28.43
N ALA A 175 26.68 -51.87 -29.03
CA ALA A 175 25.34 -51.78 -28.41
C ALA A 175 25.00 -50.44 -27.69
N ALA A 176 23.73 -50.08 -27.86
CA ALA A 176 23.11 -48.79 -27.59
C ALA A 176 22.75 -48.54 -26.11
N CYS A 177 22.49 -47.27 -25.81
CA CYS A 177 21.86 -46.74 -24.57
C CYS A 177 20.55 -47.49 -24.21
N PRO A 178 20.12 -47.48 -22.92
CA PRO A 178 19.25 -46.37 -22.50
C PRO A 178 19.37 -45.90 -21.03
N LEU A 179 18.79 -44.70 -20.88
CA LEU A 179 18.37 -43.92 -19.73
C LEU A 179 17.47 -44.71 -18.74
N ASN A 180 17.78 -44.69 -17.43
CA ASN A 180 16.89 -44.17 -16.36
C ASN A 180 17.28 -44.59 -14.93
N ALA A 181 17.21 -43.59 -14.06
CA ALA A 181 16.63 -43.56 -12.72
C ALA A 181 17.02 -44.61 -11.66
N ALA A 182 17.66 -44.05 -10.62
CA ALA A 182 17.29 -44.15 -9.21
C ALA A 182 17.76 -45.35 -8.38
N GLN A 183 18.03 -44.99 -7.12
CA GLN A 183 18.05 -45.78 -5.90
C GLN A 183 19.37 -46.50 -5.53
N GLN A 184 20.00 -45.92 -4.49
CA GLN A 184 20.04 -46.50 -3.14
C GLN A 184 21.43 -46.91 -2.62
N GLY A 185 21.70 -46.50 -1.37
CA GLY A 185 22.76 -47.01 -0.50
C GLY A 185 23.86 -45.98 -0.27
N ASP A 186 23.85 -45.28 0.87
CA ASP A 186 24.65 -45.64 2.08
C ASP A 186 26.16 -45.51 1.84
N MET A 187 27.00 -44.86 2.64
CA MET A 187 26.91 -44.48 4.06
C MET A 187 28.12 -43.56 4.39
N VAL A 188 27.94 -42.65 5.34
CA VAL A 188 28.89 -42.25 6.42
C VAL A 188 30.09 -41.34 6.11
N ALA A 189 30.07 -40.11 6.67
CA ALA A 189 30.90 -39.65 7.81
C ALA A 189 30.77 -38.12 7.96
N ALA A 190 29.99 -37.61 8.92
CA ALA A 190 30.39 -37.22 10.28
C ALA A 190 30.99 -35.80 10.38
N GLY A 191 30.27 -34.89 11.06
CA GLY A 191 30.78 -33.58 11.47
C GLY A 191 29.67 -32.66 11.96
N ALA A 192 29.59 -32.48 13.28
CA ALA A 192 28.49 -31.89 14.03
C ALA A 192 28.40 -30.34 14.02
N GLN A 193 27.33 -29.85 14.67
CA GLN A 193 27.04 -28.48 15.14
C GLN A 193 26.26 -27.64 14.10
N GLY A 194 25.12 -27.02 14.38
CA GLY A 194 24.37 -26.75 15.60
C GLY A 194 23.45 -25.54 15.28
N GLY A 195 22.24 -25.49 15.84
CA GLY A 195 21.51 -24.23 16.03
C GLY A 195 20.34 -23.92 15.09
N LEU A 196 19.14 -24.11 15.64
CA LEU A 196 17.96 -23.22 15.59
C LEU A 196 17.20 -23.05 14.26
N TYR A 197 16.12 -23.83 14.13
CA TYR A 197 14.95 -23.50 13.31
C TYR A 197 13.90 -22.83 14.23
N PHE A 198 13.50 -21.59 13.93
CA PHE A 198 12.43 -20.89 14.63
C PHE A 198 11.17 -20.99 13.78
N GLU A 199 10.26 -21.89 14.19
CA GLU A 199 8.94 -22.05 13.58
C GLU A 199 7.95 -21.13 14.29
N ALA A 200 7.68 -19.97 13.70
CA ALA A 200 6.63 -19.07 14.17
C ALA A 200 5.27 -19.52 13.61
N GLN A 201 4.49 -20.19 14.45
CA GLN A 201 3.06 -20.45 14.22
C GLN A 201 2.28 -19.13 14.24
N MET A 202 1.48 -18.89 13.19
CA MET A 202 0.50 -17.81 13.13
C MET A 202 -0.88 -18.34 13.59
N PRO A 203 -1.61 -17.67 14.50
CA PRO A 203 -3.01 -17.95 14.74
C PRO A 203 -3.94 -17.10 13.82
N PRO A 204 -5.17 -17.58 13.55
CA PRO A 204 -6.07 -17.04 12.52
C PRO A 204 -6.85 -15.78 12.96
N PRO A 205 -7.41 -15.00 12.01
CA PRO A 205 -8.11 -13.76 12.32
C PRO A 205 -9.52 -14.02 12.87
N THR A 206 -9.80 -13.47 14.06
CA THR A 206 -11.14 -13.39 14.66
C THR A 206 -12.03 -12.45 13.85
N GLY A 207 -13.04 -13.00 13.17
CA GLY A 207 -14.12 -12.25 12.56
C GLY A 207 -15.07 -11.69 13.62
N VAL A 208 -15.15 -10.36 13.69
CA VAL A 208 -16.17 -9.65 14.49
C VAL A 208 -17.42 -9.49 13.62
N LEU A 209 -18.41 -10.34 13.85
CA LEU A 209 -19.77 -10.15 13.32
C LEU A 209 -20.55 -9.22 14.26
N TYR A 210 -21.01 -8.14 13.66
CA TYR A 210 -21.79 -7.03 14.20
C TYR A 210 -23.14 -7.52 14.75
N VAL A 211 -23.43 -7.27 16.04
CA VAL A 211 -24.78 -7.42 16.61
C VAL A 211 -25.55 -6.13 16.35
N GLN A 212 -26.67 -6.27 15.64
CA GLN A 212 -27.60 -5.21 15.29
C GLN A 212 -28.83 -5.26 16.20
N GLY A 213 -29.15 -4.11 16.80
CA GLY A 213 -30.51 -3.60 17.03
C GLY A 213 -31.42 -4.35 18.01
N GLY A 214 -31.61 -3.75 19.19
CA GLY A 214 -32.70 -4.08 20.12
C GLY A 214 -33.13 -2.85 20.90
N ALA A 215 -34.42 -2.54 20.83
CA ALA A 215 -35.12 -1.30 21.14
C ALA A 215 -34.97 -0.73 22.57
N GLN A 216 -35.28 0.56 22.63
CA GLN A 216 -35.47 1.46 23.76
C GLN A 216 -36.44 0.90 24.82
N GLU A 217 -36.13 1.10 26.11
CA GLU A 217 -37.13 0.98 27.19
C GLU A 217 -36.73 1.84 28.40
N TRP A 218 -37.01 3.16 28.33
CA TRP A 218 -37.14 4.01 29.51
C TRP A 218 -38.17 5.12 29.22
N GLU A 219 -39.44 4.84 29.49
CA GLU A 219 -40.38 5.89 29.86
C GLU A 219 -40.96 5.61 31.23
N ALA A 220 -40.77 6.61 32.09
CA ALA A 220 -41.41 6.74 33.37
C ALA A 220 -42.89 7.10 33.17
N THR A 221 -43.77 6.42 33.90
CA THR A 221 -45.09 6.97 34.24
C THR A 221 -45.21 7.06 35.75
N SER A 222 -44.91 8.24 36.28
CA SER A 222 -45.29 8.71 37.61
C SER A 222 -46.10 10.00 37.45
N ALA A 223 -47.42 9.88 37.53
CA ALA A 223 -48.48 10.90 37.74
C ALA A 223 -49.81 10.16 37.53
N SER A 224 -50.91 10.26 38.27
CA SER A 224 -51.42 11.16 39.31
C SER A 224 -52.58 10.41 40.01
N SER A 225 -52.77 10.53 41.32
CA SER A 225 -53.88 11.25 41.99
C SER A 225 -55.32 10.78 41.71
N LEU A 226 -56.11 10.68 42.79
CA LEU A 226 -57.59 10.70 42.91
C LEU A 226 -58.33 9.35 43.05
N SER A 227 -58.50 8.88 44.29
CA SER A 227 -59.80 8.82 45.03
C SER A 227 -59.60 8.14 46.37
#